data_AF-A0A956DB28-F1
#
_entry.id   AF-A0A956DB28-F1
#
_cell.length_a   1.000
_cell.length_b   1.000
_cell.length_c   1.000
_cell.angle_alpha   90.00
_cell.angle_beta   90.00
_cell.angle_gamma   90.00
#
_symmetry.space_group_name_H-M   'P 1'
#
loop_
_entity.id
_entity.type
_entity.pdbx_description
1 polymer ?
#
loop_
_entity_poly.entity_id
_entity_poly.type
_entity_poly.pdbx_seq_one_letter_code
_entity_poly.pdbx_strand_id
1 'polypeptide(L)'
;MVARRLAWVWVVLAACGGGGGGGDDGGTERDASSSACSSDLECDDGLWCNGTERCDPGASGADADGCVAAEAPCDAALGCNERDDRCNECLDGDGDGELPTECGGTDCDDTNEAIGSERSEVCDADGVDEDCDPSTFGNRDVDRDGFVDILCCNGETCGNDCDDDAANVHPTASEACDV
;
A
#
# COMPACT_ATOMS: atom_id res chain seq x y z
N MET A 1 12.97 -18.05 -44.31
CA MET A 1 13.79 -16.88 -44.66
C MET A 1 12.96 -15.92 -45.50
N VAL A 2 12.39 -14.89 -44.89
CA VAL A 2 11.82 -13.73 -45.58
C VAL A 2 12.38 -12.50 -44.89
N ALA A 3 13.34 -11.85 -45.52
CA ALA A 3 14.03 -10.68 -44.99
C ALA A 3 13.15 -9.42 -45.20
N ARG A 4 12.52 -8.92 -44.14
CA ARG A 4 11.84 -7.61 -44.14
C ARG A 4 12.88 -6.53 -43.87
N ARG A 5 13.14 -5.71 -44.89
CA ARG A 5 14.06 -4.57 -44.84
C ARG A 5 13.47 -3.51 -43.91
N LEU A 6 14.13 -3.23 -42.78
CA LEU A 6 13.82 -2.06 -41.94
C LEU A 6 14.30 -0.80 -42.65
N ALA A 7 13.36 0.05 -43.08
CA ALA A 7 13.65 1.40 -43.52
C ALA A 7 13.63 2.33 -42.29
N TRP A 8 14.82 2.76 -41.86
CA TRP A 8 14.97 3.76 -40.80
C TRP A 8 14.76 5.15 -41.39
N VAL A 9 13.61 5.76 -41.11
CA VAL A 9 13.35 7.17 -41.43
C VAL A 9 13.83 8.02 -40.26
N TRP A 10 14.97 8.67 -40.45
CA TRP A 10 15.50 9.67 -39.52
C TRP A 10 14.74 10.99 -39.71
N VAL A 11 13.84 11.31 -38.79
CA VAL A 11 13.21 12.63 -38.70
C VAL A 11 14.14 13.53 -37.89
N VAL A 12 14.80 14.48 -38.56
CA VAL A 12 15.57 15.56 -37.94
C VAL A 12 14.59 16.67 -37.58
N LEU A 13 14.19 16.75 -36.32
CA LEU A 13 13.44 17.89 -35.79
C LEU A 13 14.42 19.01 -35.44
N ALA A 14 14.23 20.13 -36.14
CA ALA A 14 15.02 21.34 -36.02
C ALA A 14 14.88 21.97 -34.63
N ALA A 15 16.03 22.18 -33.98
CA ALA A 15 16.17 23.02 -32.81
C ALA A 15 15.91 24.49 -33.19
N CYS A 16 14.88 25.10 -32.59
CA CYS A 16 14.78 26.55 -32.49
C CYS A 16 15.31 26.96 -31.12
N GLY A 17 16.58 27.38 -31.08
CA GLY A 17 17.13 28.11 -29.96
C GLY A 17 16.69 29.57 -30.03
N GLY A 18 15.98 30.03 -29.01
CA GLY A 18 15.73 31.43 -28.73
C GLY A 18 16.04 31.69 -27.27
N GLY A 19 17.24 32.19 -26.99
CA GLY A 19 17.64 32.64 -25.66
C GLY A 19 17.37 34.13 -25.50
N GLY A 20 16.99 34.53 -24.30
CA GLY A 20 17.19 35.91 -23.84
C GLY A 20 16.11 36.48 -22.94
N GLY A 21 16.27 36.26 -21.63
CA GLY A 21 16.34 37.37 -20.68
C GLY A 21 15.07 37.76 -19.94
N GLY A 22 15.29 38.12 -18.68
CA GLY A 22 14.37 38.91 -17.86
C GLY A 22 13.66 38.04 -16.85
N GLY A 23 14.18 38.02 -15.62
CA GLY A 23 13.45 37.47 -14.50
C GLY A 23 12.16 38.25 -14.31
N ASP A 24 11.09 37.49 -14.17
CA ASP A 24 10.01 37.88 -13.29
C ASP A 24 10.09 36.89 -12.14
N ASP A 25 10.55 37.39 -10.99
CA ASP A 25 10.17 36.87 -9.68
C ASP A 25 8.64 37.05 -9.55
N GLY A 26 7.89 36.32 -10.36
CA GLY A 26 6.51 36.01 -10.17
C GLY A 26 6.46 34.78 -9.29
N GLY A 27 6.95 34.93 -8.05
CA GLY A 27 6.23 34.27 -6.97
C GLY A 27 4.81 34.76 -7.15
N THR A 28 3.95 33.93 -7.73
CA THR A 28 2.52 34.03 -7.45
C THR A 28 2.46 33.75 -5.96
N GLU A 29 2.68 34.81 -5.19
CA GLU A 29 1.94 35.08 -3.98
C GLU A 29 0.57 34.51 -4.30
N ARG A 30 0.29 33.32 -3.77
CA ARG A 30 -1.07 32.82 -3.74
C ARG A 30 -1.79 33.96 -3.06
N ASP A 31 -2.51 34.74 -3.85
CA ASP A 31 -3.29 35.83 -3.33
C ASP A 31 -4.02 35.25 -2.12
N ALA A 32 -3.75 35.82 -0.95
CA ALA A 32 -4.41 35.50 0.29
C ALA A 32 -5.85 36.03 0.26
N SER A 33 -6.53 35.77 -0.84
CA SER A 33 -7.96 35.58 -0.88
C SER A 33 -8.11 34.08 -0.64
N SER A 34 -8.32 33.74 0.62
CA SER A 34 -9.08 32.57 1.08
C SER A 34 -10.45 32.61 0.40
N SER A 35 -10.44 32.42 -0.92
CA SER A 35 -11.61 32.32 -1.75
C SER A 35 -12.09 30.94 -1.40
N ALA A 36 -13.03 30.88 -0.47
CA ALA A 36 -13.73 29.65 -0.25
C ALA A 36 -14.21 29.12 -1.61
N CYS A 37 -14.31 27.80 -1.71
CA CYS A 37 -14.64 27.08 -2.91
C CYS A 37 -15.81 27.76 -3.65
N SER A 38 -15.77 27.66 -4.96
CA SER A 38 -16.78 28.21 -5.86
C SER A 38 -17.61 27.12 -6.54
N SER A 39 -17.13 25.87 -6.51
CA SER A 39 -17.83 24.71 -7.03
C SER A 39 -17.42 23.41 -6.35
N ASP A 40 -18.31 22.41 -6.38
CA ASP A 40 -18.04 21.07 -5.82
C ASP A 40 -16.78 20.43 -6.44
N LEU A 41 -16.45 20.72 -7.70
CA LEU A 41 -15.26 20.18 -8.39
C LEU A 41 -13.92 20.67 -7.79
N GLU A 42 -13.91 21.81 -7.10
CA GLU A 42 -12.71 22.29 -6.40
C GLU A 42 -12.48 21.53 -5.08
N CYS A 43 -13.54 20.93 -4.55
CA CYS A 43 -13.50 20.11 -3.34
C CYS A 43 -13.34 18.62 -3.65
N ASP A 44 -13.82 18.16 -4.81
CA ASP A 44 -13.72 16.77 -5.26
C ASP A 44 -12.25 16.36 -5.43
N ASP A 45 -11.77 15.50 -4.53
CA ASP A 45 -10.42 14.94 -4.52
C ASP A 45 -10.27 13.74 -5.48
N GLY A 46 -11.35 13.35 -6.15
CA GLY A 46 -11.41 12.21 -7.07
C GLY A 46 -11.48 10.86 -6.36
N LEU A 47 -11.70 10.84 -5.04
CA LEU A 47 -11.97 9.62 -4.30
C LEU A 47 -13.48 9.40 -4.24
N TRP A 48 -13.92 8.25 -4.75
CA TRP A 48 -15.35 7.91 -4.72
C TRP A 48 -15.80 7.42 -3.34
N CYS A 49 -14.90 6.75 -2.60
CA CYS A 49 -15.23 6.00 -1.39
C CYS A 49 -15.49 6.86 -0.14
N ASN A 50 -14.92 8.06 -0.04
CA ASN A 50 -15.30 9.06 0.96
C ASN A 50 -16.48 9.94 0.50
N GLY A 51 -16.98 9.72 -0.73
CA GLY A 51 -18.05 10.47 -1.34
C GLY A 51 -17.57 11.79 -1.97
N THR A 52 -18.36 12.32 -2.91
CA THR A 52 -18.01 13.57 -3.60
C THR A 52 -18.22 14.78 -2.70
N GLU A 53 -17.12 15.41 -2.32
CA GLU A 53 -17.08 16.61 -1.49
C GLU A 53 -17.91 17.76 -2.08
N ARG A 54 -18.55 18.52 -1.20
CA ARG A 54 -19.47 19.58 -1.58
C ARG A 54 -18.89 20.92 -1.17
N CYS A 55 -18.98 21.88 -2.08
CA CYS A 55 -18.60 23.24 -1.78
C CYS A 55 -19.72 23.95 -1.02
N ASP A 56 -19.51 24.19 0.28
CA ASP A 56 -20.39 25.02 1.10
C ASP A 56 -19.60 25.79 2.16
N PRO A 57 -19.06 26.97 1.82
CA PRO A 57 -18.29 27.82 2.74
C PRO A 57 -19.04 28.26 4.01
N GLY A 58 -20.36 28.17 4.01
CA GLY A 58 -21.21 28.56 5.14
C GLY A 58 -21.56 27.40 6.08
N ALA A 59 -21.23 26.15 5.71
CA ALA A 59 -21.56 24.98 6.50
C ALA A 59 -20.70 24.90 7.76
N SER A 60 -21.28 24.45 8.87
CA SER A 60 -20.57 24.30 10.15
C SER A 60 -19.51 23.21 10.15
N GLY A 61 -19.51 22.33 9.13
CA GLY A 61 -18.53 21.28 8.94
C GLY A 61 -17.56 21.52 7.78
N ALA A 62 -17.55 22.73 7.21
CA ALA A 62 -16.65 23.08 6.13
C ALA A 62 -15.22 23.31 6.66
N ASP A 63 -14.23 22.92 5.86
CA ASP A 63 -12.83 23.20 6.13
C ASP A 63 -12.44 24.67 5.84
N ALA A 64 -11.14 24.96 5.85
CA ALA A 64 -10.63 26.32 5.60
C ALA A 64 -10.92 26.84 4.18
N ASP A 65 -11.11 25.93 3.23
CA ASP A 65 -11.41 26.22 1.84
C ASP A 65 -12.92 26.15 1.56
N GLY A 66 -13.76 25.86 2.56
CA GLY A 66 -15.21 25.79 2.42
C GLY A 66 -15.72 24.46 1.88
N CYS A 67 -14.86 23.44 1.81
CA CYS A 67 -15.22 22.10 1.36
C CYS A 67 -15.80 21.29 2.52
N VAL A 68 -16.87 20.56 2.24
CA VAL A 68 -17.60 19.74 3.21
C VAL A 68 -17.53 18.29 2.79
N ALA A 69 -17.08 17.47 3.74
CA ALA A 69 -17.07 16.02 3.65
C ALA A 69 -18.44 15.45 3.27
N ALA A 70 -18.46 14.59 2.26
CA ALA A 70 -19.64 13.79 1.95
C ALA A 70 -19.77 12.58 2.88
N GLU A 71 -20.95 11.96 2.85
CA GLU A 71 -21.13 10.63 3.43
C GLU A 71 -20.61 9.60 2.44
N ALA A 72 -19.86 8.60 2.92
CA ALA A 72 -19.40 7.49 2.09
C ALA A 72 -20.58 6.80 1.40
N PRO A 73 -20.49 6.47 0.10
CA PRO A 73 -21.62 5.89 -0.64
C PRO A 73 -21.93 4.44 -0.25
N CYS A 74 -21.00 3.75 0.41
CA CYS A 74 -21.15 2.35 0.84
C CYS A 74 -21.57 2.26 2.31
N ASP A 75 -22.42 1.28 2.61
CA ASP A 75 -22.68 0.88 3.99
C ASP A 75 -21.35 0.41 4.63
N ALA A 76 -21.16 0.63 5.93
CA ALA A 76 -19.93 0.20 6.61
C ALA A 76 -19.69 -1.32 6.53
N ALA A 77 -20.72 -2.12 6.24
CA ALA A 77 -20.60 -3.57 6.00
C ALA A 77 -20.22 -3.92 4.55
N LEU A 78 -20.14 -2.93 3.66
CA LEU A 78 -19.70 -3.09 2.27
C LEU A 78 -18.35 -2.40 2.08
N GLY A 79 -17.45 -3.11 1.43
CA GLY A 79 -16.15 -2.61 1.05
C GLY A 79 -16.32 -1.67 -0.12
N CYS A 80 -15.40 -0.74 -0.24
CA CYS A 80 -15.41 0.25 -1.29
C CYS A 80 -14.23 0.04 -2.22
N ASN A 81 -14.48 0.13 -3.53
CA ASN A 81 -13.45 0.01 -4.55
C ASN A 81 -13.33 1.33 -5.31
N GLU A 82 -12.28 2.10 -5.03
CA GLU A 82 -12.00 3.41 -5.64
C GLU A 82 -11.65 3.31 -7.12
N ARG A 83 -11.17 2.15 -7.59
CA ARG A 83 -10.79 2.01 -9.00
C ARG A 83 -12.01 1.92 -9.92
N ASP A 84 -13.08 1.34 -9.40
CA ASP A 84 -14.26 1.00 -10.17
C ASP A 84 -15.53 1.75 -9.70
N ASP A 85 -15.39 2.69 -8.77
CA ASP A 85 -16.45 3.52 -8.20
C ASP A 85 -17.69 2.72 -7.78
N ARG A 86 -17.48 1.64 -7.01
CA ARG A 86 -18.57 0.76 -6.57
C ARG A 86 -18.36 0.20 -5.16
N CYS A 87 -19.47 -0.12 -4.52
CA CYS A 87 -19.48 -0.97 -3.33
C CYS A 87 -19.37 -2.43 -3.74
N ASN A 88 -18.51 -3.18 -3.07
CA ASN A 88 -18.42 -4.63 -3.19
C ASN A 88 -19.12 -5.28 -1.99
N GLU A 89 -19.79 -6.40 -2.22
CA GLU A 89 -20.22 -7.27 -1.14
C GLU A 89 -18.97 -7.87 -0.52
N CYS A 90 -18.69 -7.53 0.75
CA CYS A 90 -17.62 -8.14 1.52
C CYS A 90 -18.18 -9.41 2.13
N LEU A 91 -17.82 -10.51 1.49
CA LEU A 91 -18.11 -11.84 1.97
C LEU A 91 -16.79 -12.45 2.41
N ASP A 92 -16.90 -13.31 3.40
CA ASP A 92 -15.90 -14.30 3.75
C ASP A 92 -15.78 -15.28 2.57
N GLY A 93 -14.74 -15.10 1.76
CA GLY A 93 -14.54 -15.71 0.46
C GLY A 93 -14.12 -17.17 0.54
N ASP A 94 -13.39 -17.53 1.59
CA ASP A 94 -12.87 -18.88 1.83
C ASP A 94 -13.57 -19.61 2.99
N GLY A 95 -14.41 -18.92 3.76
CA GLY A 95 -15.26 -19.49 4.79
C GLY A 95 -14.58 -19.65 6.14
N ASP A 96 -13.51 -18.90 6.38
CA ASP A 96 -12.67 -19.00 7.57
C ASP A 96 -13.26 -18.24 8.78
N GLY A 97 -14.25 -17.36 8.52
CA GLY A 97 -14.97 -16.58 9.51
C GLY A 97 -14.51 -15.12 9.62
N GLU A 98 -13.48 -14.73 8.90
CA GLU A 98 -12.98 -13.36 8.81
C GLU A 98 -13.45 -12.67 7.52
N LEU A 99 -13.27 -11.35 7.44
CA LEU A 99 -13.53 -10.57 6.22
C LEU A 99 -12.20 -10.10 5.66
N PRO A 100 -12.11 -9.87 4.34
CA PRO A 100 -10.88 -9.38 3.71
C PRO A 100 -10.49 -8.00 4.26
N THR A 101 -9.18 -7.75 4.35
CA THR A 101 -8.58 -6.48 4.79
C THR A 101 -8.99 -5.29 3.91
N GLU A 102 -9.21 -5.48 2.61
CA GLU A 102 -9.75 -4.44 1.70
C GLU A 102 -11.16 -3.98 2.09
N CYS A 103 -11.87 -4.79 2.87
CA CYS A 103 -13.17 -4.52 3.42
C CYS A 103 -13.14 -4.03 4.88
N GLY A 104 -11.95 -3.73 5.41
CA GLY A 104 -11.76 -3.38 6.82
C GLY A 104 -11.87 -4.58 7.77
N GLY A 105 -11.85 -5.80 7.23
CA GLY A 105 -11.66 -7.02 8.01
C GLY A 105 -10.19 -7.29 8.33
N THR A 106 -9.91 -8.50 8.79
CA THR A 106 -8.60 -8.92 9.29
C THR A 106 -7.89 -9.95 8.41
N ASP A 107 -8.58 -10.47 7.39
CA ASP A 107 -8.04 -11.49 6.52
C ASP A 107 -7.20 -10.91 5.37
N CYS A 108 -5.95 -11.33 5.31
CA CYS A 108 -4.98 -10.92 4.31
C CYS A 108 -4.99 -11.79 3.04
N ASP A 109 -5.64 -12.97 3.06
CA ASP A 109 -5.87 -13.83 1.89
C ASP A 109 -7.24 -14.53 1.95
N ASP A 110 -8.28 -13.79 1.54
CA ASP A 110 -9.70 -14.20 1.45
C ASP A 110 -9.99 -15.28 0.36
N THR A 111 -8.96 -16.03 -0.01
CA THR A 111 -9.05 -17.18 -0.90
C THR A 111 -8.52 -18.47 -0.26
N ASN A 112 -8.02 -18.41 0.98
CA ASN A 112 -7.35 -19.50 1.64
C ASN A 112 -7.65 -19.57 3.15
N GLU A 113 -8.58 -20.46 3.53
CA GLU A 113 -9.07 -20.63 4.90
C GLU A 113 -8.00 -20.96 5.97
N ALA A 114 -6.76 -21.21 5.57
CA ALA A 114 -5.63 -21.45 6.44
C ALA A 114 -4.86 -20.17 6.81
N ILE A 115 -5.19 -19.03 6.19
CA ILE A 115 -4.62 -17.69 6.41
C ILE A 115 -5.72 -16.83 7.04
N GLY A 116 -5.39 -16.00 8.03
CA GLY A 116 -6.34 -15.19 8.78
C GLY A 116 -5.80 -14.78 10.15
N SER A 117 -6.34 -13.72 10.76
CA SER A 117 -5.77 -13.17 12.01
C SER A 117 -5.87 -14.08 13.24
N GLU A 118 -6.76 -15.07 13.22
CA GLU A 118 -6.85 -16.10 14.27
C GLU A 118 -5.97 -17.34 14.00
N ARG A 119 -5.18 -17.34 12.92
CA ARG A 119 -4.22 -18.41 12.63
C ARG A 119 -2.97 -18.27 13.48
N SER A 120 -2.09 -19.26 13.38
CA SER A 120 -0.79 -19.23 14.03
C SER A 120 0.26 -19.16 12.97
N GLU A 121 1.16 -18.19 13.09
CA GLU A 121 2.29 -18.08 12.17
C GLU A 121 3.14 -19.36 12.18
N VAL A 122 3.44 -19.84 10.98
CA VAL A 122 4.28 -21.01 10.73
C VAL A 122 5.68 -20.54 10.39
N CYS A 123 6.69 -21.24 10.91
CA CYS A 123 8.04 -21.08 10.39
C CYS A 123 8.13 -21.79 9.04
N ASP A 124 8.15 -21.02 7.96
CA ASP A 124 8.37 -21.52 6.62
C ASP A 124 9.29 -20.59 5.81
N ALA A 125 9.91 -21.17 4.77
CA ALA A 125 10.89 -20.48 3.92
C ALA A 125 10.26 -19.79 2.70
N ASP A 126 8.98 -20.07 2.41
CA ASP A 126 8.21 -19.36 1.40
C ASP A 126 7.75 -17.99 1.93
N GLY A 127 7.74 -17.82 3.26
CA GLY A 127 7.52 -16.56 3.97
C GLY A 127 6.06 -16.14 3.97
N VAL A 128 5.16 -17.11 4.14
CA VAL A 128 3.71 -16.88 4.12
C VAL A 128 3.31 -16.25 5.45
N ASP A 129 2.51 -15.18 5.39
CA ASP A 129 1.92 -14.54 6.55
C ASP A 129 0.60 -15.28 6.88
N GLU A 130 0.64 -16.30 7.73
CA GLU A 130 -0.58 -17.05 8.04
C GLU A 130 -1.47 -16.33 9.02
N ASP A 131 -0.89 -15.61 9.99
CA ASP A 131 -1.65 -14.90 11.02
C ASP A 131 -1.95 -13.43 10.71
N CYS A 132 -1.65 -12.99 9.48
CA CYS A 132 -1.89 -11.64 8.98
C CYS A 132 -1.25 -10.54 9.86
N ASP A 133 -0.21 -10.89 10.61
CA ASP A 133 0.65 -9.96 11.33
C ASP A 133 2.05 -10.00 10.70
N PRO A 134 2.44 -8.99 9.89
CA PRO A 134 3.72 -9.01 9.17
C PRO A 134 4.96 -8.89 10.09
N SER A 135 4.76 -8.84 11.41
CA SER A 135 5.82 -8.83 12.41
C SER A 135 6.10 -10.19 13.05
N THR A 136 5.23 -11.19 12.82
CA THR A 136 5.46 -12.59 13.20
C THR A 136 6.17 -13.30 12.02
N PHE A 137 6.91 -14.37 12.30
CA PHE A 137 7.51 -15.25 11.26
C PHE A 137 7.74 -16.66 11.81
N GLY A 138 6.97 -17.05 12.83
CA GLY A 138 7.19 -18.26 13.61
C GLY A 138 8.28 -18.09 14.68
N ASN A 139 8.41 -19.11 15.53
CA ASN A 139 9.29 -19.08 16.70
C ASN A 139 10.15 -20.35 16.84
N ARG A 140 10.47 -20.99 15.71
CA ARG A 140 11.29 -22.21 15.71
C ARG A 140 12.72 -21.85 16.13
N ASP A 141 13.12 -22.45 17.24
CA ASP A 141 14.44 -22.36 17.88
C ASP A 141 14.77 -23.79 18.38
N VAL A 142 15.47 -24.58 17.55
CA VAL A 142 15.68 -26.02 17.81
C VAL A 142 16.72 -26.25 18.88
N ASP A 143 17.80 -25.48 18.87
CA ASP A 143 18.92 -25.61 19.80
C ASP A 143 18.74 -24.85 21.12
N ARG A 144 17.78 -23.93 21.18
CA ARG A 144 17.35 -23.15 22.35
C ARG A 144 18.34 -22.09 22.81
N ASP A 145 19.03 -21.45 21.89
CA ASP A 145 19.89 -20.32 22.21
C ASP A 145 19.16 -18.96 22.24
N GLY A 146 17.89 -18.94 21.85
CA GLY A 146 17.01 -17.78 21.87
C GLY A 146 17.03 -16.97 20.58
N PHE A 147 17.66 -17.47 19.52
CA PHE A 147 17.57 -16.95 18.16
C PHE A 147 16.66 -17.86 17.33
N VAL A 148 15.96 -17.29 16.35
CA VAL A 148 15.01 -18.03 15.50
C VAL A 148 15.69 -18.38 14.19
N ASP A 149 15.45 -19.59 13.68
CA ASP A 149 15.99 -20.10 12.41
C ASP A 149 15.80 -19.10 11.27
N ILE A 150 16.87 -18.85 10.51
CA ILE A 150 16.89 -17.97 9.33
C ILE A 150 15.90 -18.38 8.23
N LEU A 151 15.51 -19.65 8.21
CA LEU A 151 14.51 -20.17 7.28
C LEU A 151 13.08 -19.82 7.69
N CYS A 152 12.86 -19.32 8.89
CA CYS A 152 11.56 -18.80 9.30
C CYS A 152 11.44 -17.35 8.83
N CYS A 153 10.52 -17.08 7.92
CA CYS A 153 10.32 -15.75 7.33
C CYS A 153 8.84 -15.38 7.25
N ASN A 154 8.59 -14.06 7.18
CA ASN A 154 7.35 -13.44 6.75
C ASN A 154 7.76 -12.23 5.88
N GLY A 155 7.64 -12.39 4.56
CA GLY A 155 8.19 -11.44 3.60
C GLY A 155 9.69 -11.19 3.79
N GLU A 156 10.07 -9.97 4.19
CA GLU A 156 11.47 -9.58 4.43
C GLU A 156 11.90 -9.72 5.92
N THR A 157 10.95 -10.00 6.82
CA THR A 157 11.21 -10.21 8.24
C THR A 157 11.52 -11.69 8.45
N CYS A 158 12.74 -12.01 8.87
CA CYS A 158 13.14 -13.40 9.09
C CYS A 158 13.86 -13.57 10.43
N GLY A 159 13.96 -14.83 10.85
CA GLY A 159 14.92 -15.26 11.85
C GLY A 159 16.35 -14.91 11.45
N ASN A 160 17.24 -14.94 12.42
CA ASN A 160 18.63 -14.51 12.26
C ASN A 160 19.64 -15.58 12.68
N ASP A 161 19.18 -16.77 13.05
CA ASP A 161 20.05 -17.90 13.31
C ASP A 161 20.34 -18.68 12.02
N CYS A 162 21.60 -18.66 11.59
CA CYS A 162 22.02 -19.36 10.38
C CYS A 162 22.25 -20.86 10.57
N ASP A 163 22.30 -21.37 11.81
CA ASP A 163 22.43 -22.79 12.11
C ASP A 163 21.67 -23.16 13.39
N ASP A 164 20.34 -23.28 13.26
CA ASP A 164 19.37 -23.57 14.34
C ASP A 164 19.57 -24.95 15.03
N ASP A 165 20.53 -25.76 14.57
CA ASP A 165 20.93 -27.02 15.20
C ASP A 165 22.13 -26.84 16.17
N ALA A 166 22.71 -25.64 16.27
CA ALA A 166 23.96 -25.36 16.96
C ALA A 166 23.96 -24.08 17.82
N ALA A 167 23.57 -24.21 19.10
CA ALA A 167 23.38 -23.12 20.08
C ALA A 167 24.59 -22.21 20.39
N ASN A 168 25.73 -22.42 19.74
CA ASN A 168 26.92 -21.58 19.80
C ASN A 168 27.18 -20.81 18.49
N VAL A 169 26.29 -20.91 17.51
CA VAL A 169 26.33 -20.26 16.20
C VAL A 169 25.11 -19.36 16.11
N HIS A 170 25.26 -18.09 16.47
CA HIS A 170 24.15 -17.15 16.50
C HIS A 170 24.65 -15.71 16.32
N PRO A 171 23.78 -14.72 16.03
CA PRO A 171 24.19 -13.34 15.73
C PRO A 171 25.04 -12.63 16.78
N THR A 172 24.96 -13.08 18.03
CA THR A 172 25.74 -12.52 19.14
C THR A 172 26.96 -13.38 19.51
N ALA A 173 27.14 -14.54 18.87
CA ALA A 173 28.32 -15.38 19.00
C ALA A 173 29.53 -14.72 18.34
N SER A 174 30.73 -15.17 18.73
CA SER A 174 31.98 -14.65 18.18
C SER A 174 32.26 -15.14 16.76
N GLU A 175 31.59 -16.20 16.32
CA GLU A 175 31.72 -16.73 14.97
C GLU A 175 30.56 -16.20 14.14
N ALA A 176 30.88 -15.52 13.04
CA ALA A 176 29.88 -15.10 12.08
C ALA A 176 29.52 -16.29 11.19
N CYS A 177 28.26 -16.36 10.75
CA CYS A 177 27.77 -17.33 9.78
C CYS A 177 28.75 -17.45 8.60
N ASP A 178 29.46 -18.58 8.54
CA ASP A 178 30.34 -18.92 7.42
C ASP A 178 29.49 -19.73 6.45
N VAL A 179 28.91 -19.03 5.46
CA VAL A 179 28.05 -19.63 4.42
C VAL A 179 28.84 -20.42 3.39
#